data_AF-A0A839LF33-F1
#
_entry.id   AF-A0A839LF33-F1
#
_cell.length_a   1.000
_cell.length_b   1.000
_cell.length_c   1.000
_cell.angle_alpha   90.00
_cell.angle_beta   90.00
_cell.angle_gamma   90.00
#
_symmetry.space_group_name_H-M   'P 1'
#
loop_
_entity.id
_entity.type
_entity.pdbx_description
1 polymer ?
#
loop_
_entity_poly.entity_id
_entity_poly.type
_entity_poly.pdbx_seq_one_letter_code
_entity_poly.pdbx_strand_id
1 'polypeptide(L)'
;MNQAPALAYRSKTLATWLALGLGAFGLHRVYVYGFKDKLAWLFPWPSLAGLYGIHRMDILGQDDRLAWVLMPLLGLMLSIAMLQGIVWGLTPDERWNQTHNGGRSGRASGWGAIIGVVACLMVGGACLMTTIAFSAQRYFESQTEAAQELSQ
;
A
#
# COMPACT_ATOMS: atom_id res chain seq x y z
N MET A 1 12.39 -42.23 3.48
CA MET A 1 12.13 -41.09 2.56
C MET A 1 11.45 -39.99 3.37
N ASN A 2 12.21 -39.01 3.84
CA ASN A 2 11.65 -37.85 4.54
C ASN A 2 10.90 -37.00 3.51
N GLN A 3 9.58 -37.07 3.51
CA GLN A 3 8.77 -36.13 2.75
C GLN A 3 8.99 -34.75 3.38
N ALA A 4 9.69 -33.86 2.66
CA ALA A 4 9.76 -32.45 3.04
C ALA A 4 8.32 -31.94 3.23
N PRO A 5 8.05 -31.16 4.30
CA PRO A 5 6.70 -30.68 4.56
C PRO A 5 6.16 -30.01 3.29
N ALA A 6 4.94 -30.36 2.90
CA ALA A 6 4.31 -29.77 1.75
C ALA A 6 4.22 -28.25 1.98
N LEU A 7 5.11 -27.49 1.33
CA LEU A 7 5.05 -26.04 1.33
C LEU A 7 3.65 -25.66 0.83
N ALA A 8 2.87 -25.00 1.70
CA ALA A 8 1.53 -24.55 1.37
C ALA A 8 1.61 -23.64 0.14
N TYR A 9 0.76 -23.91 -0.85
CA TYR A 9 0.74 -23.15 -2.11
C TYR A 9 0.33 -21.70 -1.85
N ARG A 10 1.10 -20.75 -2.38
CA ARG A 10 0.81 -19.32 -2.28
C ARG A 10 0.22 -18.82 -3.59
N SER A 11 -1.09 -18.56 -3.56
CA SER A 11 -1.84 -17.93 -4.64
C SER A 11 -1.51 -16.44 -4.77
N LYS A 12 -1.15 -15.98 -5.98
CA LYS A 12 -0.99 -14.54 -6.25
C LYS A 12 -2.30 -13.78 -6.25
N THR A 13 -3.42 -14.43 -6.62
CA THR A 13 -4.75 -13.80 -6.50
C THR A 13 -4.99 -13.35 -5.07
N LEU A 14 -4.76 -14.24 -4.09
CA LEU A 14 -4.90 -13.89 -2.68
C LEU A 14 -3.93 -12.79 -2.26
N ALA A 15 -2.68 -12.83 -2.75
CA ALA A 15 -1.70 -11.77 -2.48
C ALA A 15 -2.17 -10.39 -2.99
N THR A 16 -2.76 -10.33 -4.19
CA THR A 16 -3.33 -9.10 -4.76
C THR A 16 -4.52 -8.58 -3.96
N TRP A 17 -5.46 -9.45 -3.57
CA TRP A 17 -6.60 -9.04 -2.74
C TRP A 17 -6.19 -8.62 -1.33
N LEU A 18 -5.17 -9.27 -0.75
CA LEU A 18 -4.58 -8.83 0.52
C LEU A 18 -3.89 -7.48 0.39
N ALA A 19 -3.25 -7.20 -0.74
CA ALA A 19 -2.65 -5.89 -1.00
C ALA A 19 -3.75 -4.81 -1.11
N LEU A 20 -4.86 -5.12 -1.78
CA LEU A 20 -6.01 -4.21 -1.88
C LEU A 20 -6.66 -3.90 -0.52
N GLY A 21 -6.97 -4.93 0.27
CA GLY A 21 -7.73 -4.73 1.51
C GLY A 21 -6.86 -4.31 2.70
N LEU A 22 -5.70 -4.94 2.86
CA LEU A 22 -4.87 -4.85 4.08
C LEU A 22 -3.41 -4.55 3.75
N GLY A 23 -3.14 -4.04 2.55
CA GLY A 23 -1.78 -3.86 2.07
C GLY A 23 -1.03 -2.76 2.79
N ALA A 24 -1.73 -1.69 3.20
CA ALA A 24 -1.16 -0.62 4.03
C ALA A 24 -0.54 -1.16 5.34
N PHE A 25 -1.13 -2.22 5.91
CA PHE A 25 -0.62 -2.88 7.12
C PHE A 25 0.39 -4.01 6.84
N GLY A 26 0.85 -4.18 5.60
CA GLY A 26 1.88 -5.16 5.26
C GLY A 26 1.41 -6.62 5.20
N LEU A 27 0.10 -6.90 5.35
CA LEU A 27 -0.42 -8.28 5.42
C LEU A 27 -0.16 -9.10 4.16
N HIS A 28 -0.20 -8.44 3.00
CA HIS A 28 0.17 -9.00 1.72
C HIS A 28 1.61 -9.56 1.72
N ARG A 29 2.56 -8.88 2.39
CA ARG A 29 3.95 -9.36 2.57
C ARG A 29 4.06 -10.47 3.60
N VAL A 30 3.34 -10.39 4.72
CA VAL A 30 3.30 -11.48 5.70
C VAL A 30 2.82 -12.79 5.06
N TYR A 31 1.84 -12.72 4.17
CA TYR A 31 1.37 -13.88 3.42
C TYR A 31 2.44 -14.47 2.48
N VAL A 32 3.25 -13.62 1.82
CA VAL A 32 4.24 -14.05 0.81
C VAL A 32 5.60 -14.42 1.41
N TYR A 33 6.04 -13.75 2.48
CA TYR A 33 7.37 -13.96 3.09
C TYR A 33 7.30 -14.53 4.52
N GLY A 34 6.10 -14.62 5.11
CA GLY A 34 5.88 -15.11 6.46
C GLY A 34 6.06 -14.02 7.54
N PHE A 35 5.73 -14.37 8.78
CA PHE A 35 5.81 -13.47 9.94
C PHE A 35 7.23 -13.00 10.31
N LYS A 36 8.28 -13.58 9.70
CA LYS A 36 9.67 -13.15 9.93
C LYS A 36 10.08 -11.96 9.05
N ASP A 37 9.23 -11.52 8.12
CA ASP A 37 9.54 -10.36 7.27
C ASP A 37 9.51 -9.05 8.08
N LYS A 38 10.69 -8.51 8.38
CA LYS A 38 10.85 -7.24 9.10
C LYS A 38 10.21 -6.07 8.36
N LEU A 39 10.22 -6.09 7.02
CA LEU A 39 9.61 -5.02 6.23
C LEU A 39 8.09 -5.06 6.36
N ALA A 40 7.48 -6.25 6.41
CA ALA A 40 6.04 -6.38 6.63
C ALA A 40 5.61 -5.76 7.97
N TRP A 41 6.44 -5.86 9.01
CA TRP A 41 6.21 -5.24 10.31
C TRP A 41 6.50 -3.73 10.35
N LEU A 42 7.25 -3.21 9.39
CA LEU A 42 7.49 -1.78 9.29
C LEU A 42 6.26 -1.05 8.74
N PHE A 43 5.53 -1.66 7.82
CA PHE A 43 4.37 -1.05 7.12
C PHE A 43 3.25 -0.52 8.03
N PRO A 44 2.83 -1.23 9.09
CA PRO A 44 1.80 -0.72 10.01
C PRO A 44 2.13 0.63 10.64
N TRP A 45 3.40 0.92 10.96
CA TRP A 45 3.78 2.13 11.68
C TRP A 45 3.46 3.44 10.93
N PRO A 46 3.95 3.66 9.69
CA PRO A 46 3.59 4.85 8.92
C PRO A 46 2.09 4.88 8.54
N SER A 47 1.45 3.73 8.33
CA SER A 47 0.00 3.70 8.10
C SER A 47 -0.81 4.11 9.33
N LEU A 48 -0.44 3.66 10.52
CA LEU A 48 -1.08 4.08 11.78
C LEU A 48 -0.81 5.55 12.08
N ALA A 49 0.42 6.03 11.86
CA ALA A 49 0.75 7.45 11.97
C ALA A 49 -0.10 8.29 11.01
N GLY A 50 -0.28 7.81 9.78
CA GLY A 50 -1.14 8.45 8.80
C GLY A 50 -2.62 8.50 9.19
N LEU A 51 -3.16 7.41 9.74
CA LEU A 51 -4.53 7.37 10.29
C LEU A 51 -4.69 8.32 11.49
N TYR A 52 -3.67 8.43 12.33
CA TYR A 52 -3.63 9.42 13.40
C TYR A 52 -3.63 10.86 12.85
N GLY A 53 -3.02 11.08 11.68
CA GLY A 53 -3.13 12.33 10.92
C GLY A 53 -4.56 12.71 10.60
N ILE A 54 -5.35 11.77 10.07
CA ILE A 54 -6.79 11.99 9.78
C ILE A 54 -7.54 12.33 11.07
N HIS A 55 -7.31 11.57 12.14
CA HIS A 55 -8.00 11.80 13.41
C HIS A 55 -7.71 13.20 13.98
N ARG A 56 -6.47 13.69 13.85
CA ARG A 56 -6.14 15.05 14.27
C ARG A 56 -6.71 16.13 13.37
N MET A 57 -6.76 15.89 12.06
CA MET A 57 -7.43 16.79 11.14
C MET A 57 -8.90 16.99 11.52
N ASP A 58 -9.57 15.92 11.98
CA ASP A 58 -10.97 15.95 12.42
C ASP A 58 -11.17 16.74 13.72
N ILE A 59 -10.25 16.61 14.69
CA ILE A 59 -10.37 17.27 16.00
C ILE A 59 -9.81 18.70 16.02
N LEU A 60 -8.65 18.92 15.39
CA LEU A 60 -7.87 20.16 15.47
C LEU A 60 -8.06 21.04 14.23
N GLY A 61 -8.76 20.54 13.21
CA GLY A 61 -8.98 21.24 11.96
C GLY A 61 -7.76 21.24 11.04
N GLN A 62 -7.88 22.03 9.96
CA GLN A 62 -6.91 22.03 8.86
C GLN A 62 -5.58 22.70 9.19
N ASP A 63 -5.48 23.40 10.32
CA ASP A 63 -4.31 24.19 10.71
C ASP A 63 -3.25 23.36 11.45
N ASP A 64 -3.54 22.11 11.81
CA ASP A 64 -2.53 21.23 12.41
C ASP A 64 -1.44 20.84 11.39
N ARG A 65 -0.29 21.51 11.49
CA ARG A 65 0.89 21.28 10.63
C ARG A 65 1.35 19.83 10.63
N LEU A 66 1.19 19.12 11.73
CA LEU A 66 1.59 17.73 11.79
C LEU A 66 0.60 16.84 10.99
N ALA A 67 -0.71 17.15 10.96
CA ALA A 67 -1.68 16.45 10.12
C ALA A 67 -1.37 16.60 8.63
N TRP A 68 -0.78 17.74 8.22
CA TRP A 68 -0.36 17.97 6.84
C TRP A 68 0.68 16.98 6.35
N VAL A 69 1.55 16.48 7.24
CA VAL A 69 2.58 15.51 6.87
C VAL A 69 2.05 14.08 6.99
N LEU A 70 1.23 13.80 8.00
CA LEU A 70 0.72 12.46 8.25
C LEU A 70 -0.31 12.01 7.20
N MET A 71 -1.17 12.90 6.71
CA MET A 71 -2.17 12.52 5.70
C MET A 71 -1.54 12.10 4.35
N PRO A 72 -0.58 12.85 3.77
CA PRO A 72 0.14 12.40 2.58
C PRO A 72 0.94 11.11 2.81
N LEU A 73 1.49 10.93 4.01
CA LEU A 73 2.16 9.68 4.37
C LEU A 73 1.21 8.48 4.29
N LEU A 74 -0.03 8.62 4.78
CA LEU A 74 -1.05 7.57 4.66
C LEU A 74 -1.34 7.26 3.20
N GLY A 75 -1.58 8.30 2.40
CA GLY A 75 -1.91 8.17 1.00
C GLY A 75 -0.80 7.49 0.20
N LEU A 76 0.47 7.83 0.49
CA LEU A 76 1.63 7.16 -0.08
C LEU A 76 1.69 5.68 0.32
N MET A 77 1.45 5.34 1.58
CA MET A 77 1.44 3.93 2.03
C MET A 77 0.35 3.12 1.33
N LEU A 78 -0.84 3.69 1.14
CA LEU A 78 -1.93 3.06 0.38
C LEU A 78 -1.52 2.87 -1.08
N SER A 79 -0.96 3.89 -1.74
CA SER A 79 -0.50 3.80 -3.12
C SER A 79 0.61 2.75 -3.31
N ILE A 80 1.58 2.66 -2.38
CA ILE A 80 2.63 1.64 -2.41
C ILE A 80 2.03 0.24 -2.30
N ALA A 81 1.07 0.04 -1.39
CA ALA A 81 0.38 -1.22 -1.24
C ALA A 81 -0.37 -1.65 -2.51
N MET A 82 -1.10 -0.71 -3.14
CA MET A 82 -1.79 -0.98 -4.40
C MET A 82 -0.81 -1.30 -5.53
N LEU A 83 0.29 -0.57 -5.63
CA LEU A 83 1.35 -0.84 -6.61
C LEU A 83 1.92 -2.25 -6.43
N GLN A 84 2.17 -2.67 -5.18
CA GLN A 84 2.63 -4.03 -4.89
C GLN A 84 1.60 -5.08 -5.34
N GLY A 85 0.30 -4.83 -5.11
CA GLY A 85 -0.80 -5.67 -5.56
C GLY A 85 -0.85 -5.82 -7.09
N ILE A 86 -0.65 -4.72 -7.81
CA ILE A 86 -0.56 -4.69 -9.28
C ILE A 86 0.65 -5.51 -9.76
N VAL A 87 1.83 -5.24 -9.20
CA VAL A 87 3.07 -5.94 -9.57
C VAL A 87 2.93 -7.45 -9.37
N TRP A 88 2.39 -7.88 -8.22
CA TRP A 88 2.19 -9.30 -7.94
C TRP A 88 1.10 -9.93 -8.80
N GLY A 89 -0.03 -9.25 -9.01
CA GLY A 89 -1.12 -9.77 -9.83
C GLY A 89 -0.71 -9.95 -11.30
N LEU A 90 0.12 -9.04 -11.83
CA LEU A 90 0.65 -9.08 -13.19
C LEU A 90 1.94 -9.90 -13.34
N THR A 91 2.54 -10.38 -12.25
CA THR A 91 3.72 -11.24 -12.33
C THR A 91 3.35 -12.54 -13.07
N PRO A 92 4.09 -12.97 -14.11
CA PRO A 92 3.82 -14.23 -14.81
C PRO A 92 3.76 -15.42 -13.86
N ASP A 93 2.86 -16.36 -14.12
CA ASP A 93 2.59 -17.49 -13.23
C ASP A 93 3.83 -18.35 -13.00
N GLU A 94 4.64 -18.54 -14.05
CA GLU A 94 5.88 -19.30 -14.00
C GLU A 94 6.89 -18.61 -13.07
N ARG A 95 7.04 -17.29 -13.20
CA ARG A 95 7.94 -16.49 -12.35
C ARG A 95 7.46 -16.49 -10.90
N TRP A 96 6.16 -16.33 -10.67
CA TRP A 96 5.59 -16.37 -9.33
C TRP A 96 5.82 -17.73 -8.66
N ASN A 97 5.60 -18.82 -9.40
CA ASN A 97 5.78 -20.17 -8.90
C ASN A 97 7.25 -20.51 -8.63
N GLN A 98 8.17 -20.06 -9.49
CA GLN A 98 9.61 -20.21 -9.26
C GLN A 98 10.06 -19.52 -7.98
N THR A 99 9.58 -18.30 -7.74
CA THR A 99 9.99 -17.46 -6.61
C THR A 99 9.36 -17.87 -5.28
N HIS A 100 8.06 -18.18 -5.26
CA HIS A 100 7.30 -18.37 -4.01
C HIS A 100 6.82 -19.81 -3.76
N ASN A 101 6.80 -20.66 -4.79
CA ASN A 101 6.30 -22.04 -4.71
C ASN A 101 7.38 -23.08 -5.07
N GLY A 102 8.65 -22.68 -5.15
CA GLY A 102 9.78 -23.57 -5.43
C GLY A 102 9.74 -24.22 -6.83
N GLY A 103 9.20 -23.52 -7.82
CA GLY A 103 9.14 -23.99 -9.22
C GLY A 103 8.05 -25.02 -9.51
N ARG A 104 7.21 -25.37 -8.53
CA ARG A 104 6.06 -26.25 -8.73
C ARG A 104 5.06 -25.57 -9.66
N SER A 105 4.55 -26.29 -10.66
CA SER A 105 3.45 -25.82 -11.51
C SER A 105 2.20 -25.61 -10.64
N GLY A 106 2.00 -24.36 -10.24
CA GLY A 106 0.86 -23.92 -9.47
C GLY A 106 -0.39 -23.78 -10.33
N ARG A 107 -1.51 -23.55 -9.65
CA ARG A 107 -2.78 -23.24 -10.31
C ARG A 107 -2.64 -21.94 -11.11
N ALA A 108 -3.04 -22.00 -12.38
CA ALA A 108 -3.08 -20.83 -13.25
C ALA A 108 -3.92 -19.72 -12.62
N SER A 109 -3.41 -18.51 -12.69
CA SER A 109 -4.07 -17.35 -12.14
C SER A 109 -5.11 -16.85 -13.13
N GLY A 110 -6.37 -16.92 -12.72
CA GLY A 110 -7.49 -16.52 -13.56
C GLY A 110 -7.86 -15.05 -13.41
N TRP A 111 -9.04 -14.74 -13.94
CA TRP A 111 -9.68 -13.42 -13.88
C TRP A 111 -9.72 -12.78 -12.49
N GLY A 112 -9.74 -13.56 -11.41
CA GLY A 112 -9.70 -13.04 -10.05
C GLY A 112 -8.45 -12.22 -9.73
N ALA A 113 -7.29 -12.54 -10.33
CA ALA A 113 -6.08 -11.72 -10.19
C ALA A 113 -6.22 -10.42 -11.00
N ILE A 114 -6.74 -10.51 -12.23
CA ILE A 114 -6.93 -9.35 -13.12
C ILE A 114 -7.90 -8.34 -12.51
N ILE A 115 -9.04 -8.79 -12.01
CA ILE A 115 -10.02 -7.93 -11.32
C ILE A 115 -9.38 -7.26 -10.09
N GLY A 116 -8.59 -8.02 -9.32
CA GLY A 116 -7.84 -7.47 -8.19
C GLY A 116 -6.84 -6.39 -8.63
N VAL A 117 -6.13 -6.59 -9.74
CA VAL A 117 -5.21 -5.60 -10.33
C VAL A 117 -5.95 -4.34 -10.77
N VAL A 118 -7.08 -4.48 -11.46
CA VAL A 118 -7.91 -3.33 -11.89
C VAL A 118 -8.39 -2.55 -10.67
N ALA A 119 -8.88 -3.22 -9.63
CA ALA A 119 -9.27 -2.57 -8.39
C ALA A 119 -8.10 -1.86 -7.70
N CYS A 120 -6.92 -2.49 -7.64
CA CYS A 120 -5.71 -1.84 -7.12
C CYS A 120 -5.33 -0.60 -7.93
N LEU A 121 -5.44 -0.64 -9.25
CA LEU A 121 -5.14 0.51 -10.12
C LEU A 121 -6.10 1.66 -9.86
N MET A 122 -7.40 1.39 -9.79
CA MET A 122 -8.42 2.42 -9.54
C MET A 122 -8.22 3.07 -8.17
N VAL A 123 -8.13 2.25 -7.11
CA VAL A 123 -7.99 2.74 -5.74
C VAL A 123 -6.63 3.41 -5.53
N GLY A 124 -5.55 2.78 -6.00
CA GLY A 124 -4.20 3.29 -5.86
C GLY A 124 -3.97 4.60 -6.61
N GLY A 125 -4.52 4.70 -7.82
CA GLY A 125 -4.51 5.93 -8.61
C GLY A 125 -5.29 7.05 -7.93
N ALA A 126 -6.49 6.77 -7.41
CA ALA A 126 -7.27 7.74 -6.66
C ALA A 126 -6.52 8.23 -5.41
N CYS A 127 -6.01 7.30 -4.58
CA CYS A 127 -5.21 7.66 -3.40
C CYS A 127 -3.99 8.50 -3.77
N LEU A 128 -3.26 8.14 -4.82
CA LEU A 128 -2.07 8.87 -5.26
C LEU A 128 -2.43 10.29 -5.70
N MET A 129 -3.46 10.43 -6.53
CA MET A 129 -3.91 11.72 -7.03
C MET A 129 -4.42 12.61 -5.90
N THR A 130 -5.25 12.08 -4.99
CA THR A 130 -5.72 12.82 -3.81
C THR A 130 -4.55 13.28 -2.95
N THR A 131 -3.55 12.42 -2.73
CA THR A 131 -2.35 12.75 -1.95
C THR A 131 -1.57 13.90 -2.56
N ILE A 132 -1.34 13.85 -3.88
CA ILE A 132 -0.60 14.89 -4.60
C ILE A 132 -1.39 16.20 -4.59
N ALA A 133 -2.68 16.16 -4.91
CA ALA A 133 -3.53 17.34 -4.95
C ALA A 133 -3.60 18.04 -3.58
N PHE A 134 -3.84 17.28 -2.52
CA PHE A 134 -3.86 17.80 -1.15
C PHE A 134 -2.51 18.43 -0.76
N SER A 135 -1.41 17.72 -1.03
CA SER A 135 -0.06 18.21 -0.69
C SER A 135 0.28 19.49 -1.45
N ALA A 136 -0.08 19.56 -2.74
CA ALA A 136 0.13 20.74 -3.57
C ALA A 136 -0.69 21.93 -3.07
N GLN A 137 -1.98 21.73 -2.79
CA GLN A 137 -2.85 22.78 -2.24
C GLN A 137 -2.24 23.35 -0.96
N ARG A 138 -1.83 22.49 -0.02
CA ARG A 138 -1.32 22.97 1.27
C ARG A 138 0.05 23.64 1.17
N TYR A 139 0.90 23.17 0.25
CA TYR A 139 2.15 23.84 -0.06
C TYR A 139 1.91 25.27 -0.57
N PHE A 140 1.01 25.46 -1.53
CA PHE A 140 0.73 26.79 -2.07
C PHE A 140 0.08 27.73 -1.05
N GLU A 141 -0.87 27.24 -0.23
CA GLU A 141 -1.46 28.02 0.87
C GLU A 141 -0.38 28.53 1.84
N SER A 142 0.53 27.66 2.27
CA SER A 142 1.61 28.05 3.18
C SER A 142 2.55 29.11 2.59
N GLN A 143 2.80 29.06 1.28
CA GLN A 143 3.62 30.06 0.59
C GLN A 143 2.90 31.41 0.50
N THR A 144 1.58 31.41 0.27
CA THR A 144 0.80 32.65 0.21
C THR A 144 0.70 33.33 1.58
N GLU A 145 0.51 32.57 2.65
CA GLU A 145 0.48 33.09 4.03
C GLU A 145 1.83 33.73 4.39
N ALA A 146 2.94 33.04 4.13
CA ALA A 146 4.30 33.55 4.38
C ALA A 146 4.61 34.84 3.61
N ALA A 147 4.10 34.98 2.37
CA ALA A 147 4.27 36.19 1.58
C ALA A 147 3.47 37.37 2.13
N GLN A 148 2.28 37.13 2.69
CA GLN A 148 1.46 38.16 3.33
C GLN A 148 2.12 38.68 4.60
N GLU A 149 2.64 37.79 5.45
CA GLU A 149 3.34 38.16 6.68
C GLU A 149 4.57 39.05 6.42
N LEU A 150 5.33 38.79 5.35
CA LEU A 150 6.50 39.60 4.98
C LEU A 150 6.15 41.00 4.45
N SER A 151 4.89 41.20 4.02
CA SER A 151 4.43 42.46 3.44
C SER A 151 3.81 43.43 4.47
N GLN A 152 3.57 42.96 5.70
CA GLN A 152 3.06 43.74 6.82
C GLN A 152 4.19 44.30 7.68
#